data_AF-W4MD88-F1
#
_entry.id   AF-W4MD88-F1
#
_cell.length_a   1.000
_cell.length_b   1.000
_cell.length_c   1.000
_cell.angle_alpha   90.00
_cell.angle_beta   90.00
_cell.angle_gamma   90.00
#
_symmetry.space_group_name_H-M   'P 1'
#
loop_
_entity.id
_entity.type
_entity.pdbx_description
1 polymer ?
#
loop_
_entity_poly.entity_id
_entity_poly.type
_entity_poly.pdbx_seq_one_letter_code
_entity_poly.pdbx_strand_id
1 'polypeptide(L)'
;MKIDKTNIEHFIREKIEMEALTDAQIARLLNVGTSTISHWRNKFNIKPADKFKRKFKEKYGPDALDCFDMMVRNRTTLQEIANYFGFTREYARQVYNKLYQGSYSDYLRQRRYR
;
A
#
# COMPACT_ATOMS: atom_id res chain seq x y z
N MET A 1 26.73 -18.79 -6.47
CA MET A 1 25.45 -18.47 -7.12
C MET A 1 25.61 -17.13 -7.84
N LYS A 2 25.74 -17.10 -9.17
CA LYS A 2 25.79 -15.84 -9.93
C LYS A 2 24.36 -15.28 -9.94
N ILE A 3 24.13 -14.21 -9.19
CA ILE A 3 22.86 -13.50 -9.23
C ILE A 3 22.79 -12.79 -10.58
N ASP A 4 21.97 -13.32 -11.49
CA ASP A 4 21.66 -12.65 -12.75
C ASP A 4 20.95 -11.32 -12.45
N LYS A 5 21.46 -10.24 -13.04
CA LYS A 5 21.01 -8.87 -12.80
C LYS A 5 19.52 -8.69 -13.14
N THR A 6 19.04 -9.37 -14.16
CA THR A 6 17.63 -9.29 -14.59
C THR A 6 16.72 -9.99 -13.58
N ASN A 7 17.16 -11.12 -13.04
CA ASN A 7 16.40 -11.88 -12.04
C ASN A 7 16.29 -11.12 -10.71
N ILE A 8 17.36 -10.45 -10.26
CA ILE A 8 17.30 -9.67 -9.01
C ILE A 8 16.46 -8.40 -9.14
N GLU A 9 16.48 -7.75 -10.32
CA GLU A 9 15.59 -6.61 -10.57
C GLU A 9 14.13 -7.04 -10.49
N HIS A 10 13.76 -8.08 -11.24
CA HIS A 10 12.38 -8.58 -11.26
C HIS A 10 11.92 -8.97 -9.85
N PHE A 11 12.76 -9.72 -9.12
CA PHE A 11 12.47 -10.14 -7.76
C PHE A 11 12.21 -8.94 -6.82
N ILE A 12 13.11 -7.94 -6.81
CA ILE A 12 12.93 -6.76 -5.93
C ILE A 12 11.67 -6.00 -6.32
N ARG A 13 11.39 -5.85 -7.62
CA ARG A 13 10.21 -5.14 -8.13
C ARG A 13 8.93 -5.83 -7.66
N GLU A 14 8.82 -7.14 -7.85
CA GLU A 14 7.67 -7.93 -7.41
C GLU A 14 7.45 -7.81 -5.90
N LYS A 15 8.49 -7.98 -5.09
CA LYS A 15 8.39 -7.90 -3.62
C LYS A 15 7.96 -6.52 -3.13
N ILE A 16 8.33 -5.46 -3.82
CA ILE A 16 7.94 -4.09 -3.45
C ILE A 16 6.53 -3.75 -3.96
N GLU A 17 6.24 -4.03 -5.24
CA GLU A 17 5.03 -3.56 -5.90
C GLU A 17 3.81 -4.44 -5.56
N MET A 18 4.01 -5.75 -5.46
CA MET A 18 2.92 -6.70 -5.19
C MET A 18 2.78 -7.02 -3.69
N GLU A 19 3.90 -7.19 -2.99
CA GLU A 19 3.91 -7.61 -1.58
C GLU A 19 4.16 -6.46 -0.59
N ALA A 20 4.46 -5.26 -1.08
CA ALA A 20 4.76 -4.07 -0.27
C ALA A 20 5.87 -4.30 0.79
N LEU A 21 6.82 -5.19 0.50
CA LEU A 21 7.94 -5.48 1.39
C LEU A 21 8.93 -4.32 1.44
N THR A 22 9.45 -4.07 2.63
CA THR A 22 10.53 -3.11 2.86
C THR A 22 11.88 -3.69 2.45
N ASP A 23 12.85 -2.82 2.16
CA ASP A 23 14.25 -3.21 1.91
C ASP A 23 14.78 -4.15 3.01
N ALA A 24 14.40 -3.95 4.27
CA ALA A 24 14.79 -4.80 5.39
C ALA A 24 14.13 -6.19 5.38
N GLN A 25 12.90 -6.33 4.89
CA GLN A 25 12.25 -7.63 4.71
C GLN A 25 12.87 -8.38 3.53
N ILE A 26 13.10 -7.69 2.42
CA ILE A 26 13.74 -8.27 1.23
C ILE A 26 15.19 -8.71 1.54
N ALA A 27 15.92 -7.91 2.32
CA ALA A 27 17.27 -8.24 2.77
C ALA A 27 17.31 -9.54 3.58
N ARG A 28 16.32 -9.75 4.46
CA ARG A 28 16.16 -11.01 5.20
C ARG A 28 15.85 -12.19 4.29
N LEU A 29 14.99 -12.02 3.29
CA LEU A 29 14.67 -13.07 2.31
C LEU A 29 15.89 -13.51 1.50
N LEU A 30 16.76 -12.57 1.13
CA LEU A 30 17.94 -12.81 0.31
C LEU A 30 19.21 -13.06 1.13
N ASN A 31 19.13 -13.00 2.47
CA ASN A 31 20.25 -13.09 3.39
C ASN A 31 21.41 -12.13 3.04
N VAL A 32 21.08 -10.85 2.81
CA VAL A 32 22.04 -9.77 2.51
C VAL A 32 21.83 -8.58 3.44
N GLY A 33 22.75 -7.61 3.41
CA GLY A 33 22.58 -6.34 4.12
C GLY A 33 21.45 -5.50 3.52
N THR A 34 20.72 -4.75 4.37
CA THR A 34 19.66 -3.83 3.90
C THR A 34 20.20 -2.77 2.93
N SER A 35 21.44 -2.30 3.14
CA SER A 35 22.12 -1.37 2.22
C SER A 35 22.31 -1.93 0.82
N THR A 36 22.52 -3.25 0.68
CA THR A 36 22.61 -3.94 -0.62
C THR A 36 21.28 -3.85 -1.38
N ILE A 37 20.16 -4.09 -0.69
CA ILE A 37 18.82 -3.96 -1.30
C ILE A 37 18.55 -2.52 -1.69
N SER A 38 18.82 -1.56 -0.81
CA SER A 38 18.64 -0.13 -1.13
C SER A 38 19.48 0.29 -2.34
N HIS A 39 20.72 -0.20 -2.44
CA HIS A 39 21.59 0.05 -3.58
C HIS A 39 21.02 -0.53 -4.88
N TRP A 40 20.63 -1.81 -4.89
CA TRP A 40 20.02 -2.45 -6.06
C TRP A 40 18.71 -1.77 -6.48
N ARG A 41 17.82 -1.51 -5.52
CA ARG A 41 16.56 -0.80 -5.73
C ARG A 41 16.79 0.55 -6.42
N ASN A 42 17.73 1.36 -5.93
CA ASN A 42 18.10 2.63 -6.54
C ASN A 42 18.69 2.45 -7.95
N LYS A 43 19.58 1.46 -8.12
CA LYS A 43 20.19 1.13 -9.43
C LYS A 43 19.16 0.74 -10.49
N PHE A 44 18.05 0.14 -10.09
CA PHE A 44 16.94 -0.27 -10.97
C PHE A 44 15.79 0.76 -11.03
N ASN A 45 15.95 1.94 -10.43
CA ASN A 45 14.91 2.98 -10.34
C ASN A 45 13.59 2.49 -9.72
N ILE A 46 13.66 1.52 -8.80
CA ILE A 46 12.49 1.02 -8.09
C ILE A 46 12.22 1.95 -6.89
N LYS A 47 10.98 2.42 -6.73
CA LYS A 47 10.60 3.23 -5.58
C LYS A 47 10.44 2.32 -4.35
N PRO A 48 10.74 2.79 -3.13
CA PRO A 48 10.47 1.99 -1.93
C PRO A 48 8.96 1.74 -1.79
N ALA A 49 8.61 0.62 -1.13
CA ALA A 49 7.22 0.29 -0.85
C ALA A 49 6.50 1.44 -0.12
N ASP A 50 5.27 1.71 -0.52
CA ASP A 50 4.46 2.78 0.07
C ASP A 50 4.29 2.55 1.58
N LYS A 51 4.84 3.49 2.36
CA LYS A 51 4.78 3.44 3.82
C LYS A 51 3.35 3.55 4.33
N PHE A 52 2.43 4.15 3.57
CA PHE A 52 1.04 4.33 4.00
C PHE A 52 0.34 2.99 4.21
N LYS A 53 0.31 2.13 3.19
CA LYS A 53 -0.35 0.80 3.27
C LYS A 53 0.19 -0.02 4.44
N ARG A 54 1.52 -0.06 4.60
CA ARG A 54 2.17 -0.76 5.71
C ARG A 54 1.76 -0.18 7.08
N LYS A 55 1.90 1.14 7.28
CA LYS A 55 1.55 1.79 8.56
C LYS A 55 0.05 1.66 8.87
N PHE A 56 -0.79 1.64 7.86
CA PHE A 56 -2.22 1.43 8.03
C PHE A 56 -2.50 0.02 8.56
N LYS A 57 -1.88 -1.02 7.97
CA LYS A 57 -1.99 -2.39 8.47
C LYS A 57 -1.39 -2.58 9.86
N GLU A 58 -0.24 -1.96 10.15
CA GLU A 58 0.38 -1.98 11.48
C GLU A 58 -0.54 -1.37 12.55
N LYS A 59 -1.30 -0.33 12.20
CA LYS A 59 -2.16 0.38 13.14
C LYS A 59 -3.53 -0.28 13.31
N TYR A 60 -4.14 -0.79 12.24
CA TYR A 60 -5.55 -1.22 12.22
C TYR A 60 -5.73 -2.72 11.96
N GLY A 61 -4.65 -3.48 11.72
CA GLY A 61 -4.66 -4.91 11.48
C GLY A 61 -4.28 -5.32 10.04
N PRO A 62 -3.82 -6.57 9.83
CA PRO A 62 -3.33 -7.05 8.54
C PRO A 62 -4.36 -6.94 7.40
N ASP A 63 -5.64 -7.11 7.73
CA ASP A 63 -6.79 -7.10 6.80
C ASP A 63 -7.44 -5.71 6.68
N ALA A 64 -6.87 -4.68 7.33
CA ALA A 64 -7.50 -3.37 7.42
C ALA A 64 -7.77 -2.71 6.06
N LEU A 65 -6.90 -2.92 5.07
CA LEU A 65 -7.13 -2.38 3.72
C LEU A 65 -8.26 -3.11 3.00
N ASP A 66 -8.37 -4.43 3.20
CA ASP A 66 -9.42 -5.25 2.60
C ASP A 66 -10.78 -4.92 3.22
N CYS A 67 -10.84 -4.74 4.54
CA CYS A 67 -12.03 -4.23 5.23
C CYS A 67 -12.42 -2.84 4.71
N PHE A 68 -11.46 -1.93 4.55
CA PHE A 68 -11.73 -0.58 4.03
C PHE A 68 -12.31 -0.64 2.61
N ASP A 69 -11.72 -1.44 1.72
CA ASP A 69 -12.21 -1.64 0.35
C ASP A 69 -13.60 -2.27 0.30
N MET A 70 -13.84 -3.29 1.13
CA MET A 70 -15.17 -3.90 1.27
C MET A 70 -16.23 -2.88 1.68
N MET A 71 -15.94 -2.02 2.67
CA MET A 71 -16.87 -0.99 3.12
C MET A 71 -17.17 0.04 2.01
N VAL A 72 -16.15 0.46 1.26
CA VAL A 72 -16.30 1.36 0.10
C VAL A 72 -17.17 0.73 -0.98
N ARG A 73 -16.93 -0.54 -1.33
CA ARG A 73 -17.72 -1.29 -2.33
C ARG A 73 -19.19 -1.44 -1.90
N ASN A 74 -19.42 -1.63 -0.60
CA ASN A 74 -20.76 -1.68 0.00
C ASN A 74 -21.42 -0.30 0.16
N ARG A 75 -20.84 0.76 -0.43
CA ARG A 75 -21.36 2.14 -0.43
C ARG A 75 -21.50 2.76 0.96
N THR A 76 -20.78 2.21 1.94
CA THR A 76 -20.71 2.72 3.31
C THR A 76 -20.21 4.16 3.31
N THR A 77 -20.75 5.00 4.19
CA THR A 77 -20.33 6.39 4.30
C THR A 77 -18.95 6.51 4.95
N LEU A 78 -18.24 7.62 4.68
CA LEU A 78 -16.99 7.91 5.39
C LEU A 78 -17.15 8.00 6.91
N GLN A 79 -18.35 8.37 7.40
CA GLN A 79 -18.60 8.43 8.84
C GLN A 79 -18.67 7.03 9.45
N GLU A 80 -19.33 6.10 8.79
CA GLU A 80 -19.41 4.71 9.24
C GLU A 80 -18.04 4.01 9.14
N ILE A 81 -17.27 4.26 8.08
CA ILE A 81 -15.88 3.79 7.95
C ILE A 81 -15.04 4.35 9.12
N ALA A 82 -15.17 5.64 9.40
CA ALA A 82 -14.50 6.29 10.53
C ALA A 82 -14.83 5.65 11.87
N ASN A 83 -16.11 5.38 12.11
CA ASN A 83 -16.57 4.71 13.33
C ASN A 83 -15.99 3.29 13.45
N TYR A 84 -15.99 2.51 12.36
CA TYR A 84 -15.46 1.15 12.35
C TYR A 84 -13.96 1.08 12.69
N PHE A 85 -13.15 1.96 12.09
CA PHE A 85 -11.71 1.99 12.33
C PHE A 85 -11.29 2.84 13.55
N GLY A 86 -12.23 3.52 14.21
CA GLY A 86 -11.94 4.40 15.35
C GLY A 86 -11.11 5.64 14.97
N PHE A 87 -11.33 6.23 13.79
CA PHE A 87 -10.68 7.48 13.37
C PHE A 87 -11.68 8.53 12.89
N THR A 88 -11.21 9.72 12.49
CA THR A 88 -12.10 10.80 12.04
C THR A 88 -12.61 10.59 10.60
N ARG A 89 -13.80 11.12 10.29
CA ARG A 89 -14.35 11.13 8.92
C ARG A 89 -13.39 11.76 7.90
N GLU A 90 -12.70 12.82 8.29
CA GLU A 90 -11.73 13.48 7.41
C GLU A 90 -10.51 12.58 7.15
N TYR A 91 -10.06 11.83 8.16
CA TYR A 91 -9.03 10.82 7.93
C TYR A 91 -9.53 9.73 6.99
N ALA A 92 -10.78 9.28 7.11
CA ALA A 92 -11.40 8.34 6.16
C ALA A 92 -11.30 8.85 4.71
N ARG A 93 -11.58 10.14 4.49
CA ARG A 93 -11.46 10.80 3.17
C ARG A 93 -10.02 10.78 2.67
N GLN A 94 -9.06 11.09 3.54
CA GLN A 94 -7.64 11.08 3.20
C GLN A 94 -7.14 9.68 2.85
N VAL A 95 -7.59 8.65 3.58
CA VAL A 95 -7.30 7.24 3.27
C VAL A 95 -7.87 6.88 1.89
N TYR A 96 -9.13 7.22 1.62
CA TYR A 96 -9.74 6.99 0.31
C TYR A 96 -8.90 7.60 -0.82
N ASN A 97 -8.57 8.89 -0.72
CA ASN A 97 -7.81 9.59 -1.77
C ASN A 97 -6.38 9.04 -1.96
N LYS A 98 -5.83 8.34 -0.96
CA LYS A 98 -4.53 7.66 -1.08
C LYS A 98 -4.62 6.28 -1.73
N LEU A 99 -5.75 5.58 -1.54
CA LEU A 99 -5.93 4.22 -2.02
C LEU A 99 -6.51 4.14 -3.43
N TYR A 100 -7.36 5.10 -3.81
CA TYR A 100 -8.08 5.09 -5.08
C TYR A 100 -7.66 6.23 -6.00
N GLN A 101 -7.77 6.00 -7.31
CA GLN A 101 -7.62 7.06 -8.30
C GLN A 101 -8.85 7.96 -8.28
N GLY A 102 -8.66 9.26 -8.07
CA GLY A 102 -9.74 10.25 -7.98
C GLY A 102 -10.16 10.57 -6.55
N SER A 103 -10.83 11.72 -6.36
CA SER A 103 -11.25 12.15 -5.03
C SER A 103 -12.53 11.44 -4.59
N TYR A 104 -12.71 11.27 -3.28
CA TYR A 104 -13.98 10.79 -2.73
C TYR A 104 -15.17 11.68 -3.15
N SER A 105 -14.95 12.98 -3.35
CA SER A 105 -15.97 13.90 -3.83
C SER A 105 -16.42 13.57 -5.25
N ASP A 106 -15.48 13.20 -6.13
CA ASP A 106 -15.79 12.79 -7.51
C ASP A 106 -16.52 11.45 -7.53
N TYR A 107 -16.10 10.51 -6.68
CA TYR A 107 -16.81 9.24 -6.47
C TYR A 107 -18.28 9.48 -6.07
N LEU A 108 -18.54 10.38 -5.12
CA LEU A 108 -19.91 10.73 -4.71
C LEU A 108 -20.72 11.40 -5.83
N ARG A 109 -20.09 12.26 -6.64
CA ARG A 109 -20.76 12.88 -7.79
C ARG A 109 -21.19 11.83 -8.79
N GLN A 110 -20.28 10.93 -9.18
CA GLN A 110 -20.60 9.83 -10.10
C GLN A 110 -21.69 8.90 -9.55
N ARG A 111 -21.72 8.69 -8.23
CA ARG A 111 -22.76 7.91 -7.54
C ARG A 111 -24.15 8.54 -7.63
N ARG A 112 -24.26 9.86 -7.77
CA ARG A 112 -25.56 10.57 -7.82
C ARG A 112 -26.21 10.54 -9.20
N TYR A 113 -25.44 10.22 -10.25
CA TYR A 113 -25.91 10.16 -11.64
C TYR A 113 -26.06 8.71 -12.16
N ARG A 114 -25.98 7.71 -11.26
CA ARG A 114 -26.26 6.29 -11.53
C ARG A 114 -27.40 5.83 -10.65
#